data_AF-A0ABD3NAB3-F1
#
_entry.id   AF-A0ABD3NAB3-F1
#
_cell.length_a   1.000
_cell.length_b   1.000
_cell.length_c   1.000
_cell.angle_alpha   90.00
_cell.angle_beta   90.00
_cell.angle_gamma   90.00
#
_symmetry.space_group_name_H-M   'P 1'
#
loop_
_entity.id
_entity.type
_entity.pdbx_description
1 polymer ?
#
loop_
_entity_poly.entity_id
_entity_poly.type
_entity_poly.pdbx_seq_one_letter_code
_entity_poly.pdbx_strand_id
1 'polypeptide(L)'
;MPSLTPQQNADETVWAATKEGMASGGLVMIPSALAVYSAMKFSPRFVKSTNWQSRTAMVIMPPFFAFVAAAEHNLVHSMQSMASTAEHSKKMAEWSRQHELDEHQKKLQRMTTQKILGLPGIMAEKDISTRSDADYENQIVAKFRESVVNSGVRVVPGDSLGFHHKVANFWQENPFKILAAIGVPAVLYIFKGRDGQQHLQTQMKIMHTRVIGQFAVISMLLSLMSFKEYMDRSGKFITEGEVEARVAQMQQSRVELLTRLQRDREESEKISEMRRKAHEADLAEADLKSTENN
;
A
#
# COMPACT_ATOMS: atom_id res chain seq x y z
N MET A 1 9.89 11.33 16.01
CA MET A 1 9.18 10.04 16.06
C MET A 1 9.35 9.38 14.69
N PRO A 2 9.82 8.12 14.61
CA PRO A 2 10.00 7.45 13.34
C PRO A 2 8.62 7.29 12.69
N SER A 3 8.38 7.99 11.59
CA SER A 3 7.16 7.82 10.80
C SER A 3 7.23 6.44 10.15
N LEU A 4 6.63 5.44 10.78
CA LEU A 4 6.35 4.15 10.16
C LEU A 4 5.64 4.42 8.84
N THR A 5 6.11 3.78 7.78
CA THR A 5 5.48 3.89 6.47
C THR A 5 4.02 3.42 6.59
N PRO A 6 3.07 3.95 5.78
CA PRO A 6 1.66 3.55 5.83
C PRO A 6 1.44 2.03 5.75
N GLN A 7 2.37 1.33 5.08
CA GLN A 7 2.36 -0.11 4.91
C GLN A 7 2.75 -0.88 6.18
N GLN A 8 3.74 -0.40 6.95
CA GLN A 8 4.12 -0.99 8.23
C GLN A 8 2.99 -0.86 9.28
N ASN A 9 2.30 0.28 9.29
CA ASN A 9 1.14 0.49 10.15
C ASN A 9 -0.02 -0.47 9.81
N ALA A 10 -0.23 -0.75 8.53
CA ALA A 10 -1.22 -1.72 8.06
C ALA A 10 -0.87 -3.16 8.49
N ASP A 11 0.40 -3.55 8.40
CA ASP A 11 0.84 -4.89 8.81
C ASP A 11 0.69 -5.11 10.32
N GLU A 12 1.03 -4.13 11.16
CA GLU A 12 0.86 -4.23 12.61
C GLU A 12 -0.61 -4.34 13.01
N THR A 13 -1.49 -3.60 12.36
CA THR A 13 -2.94 -3.66 12.63
C THR A 13 -3.56 -4.97 12.19
N VAL A 14 -3.17 -5.49 11.02
CA VAL A 14 -3.59 -6.81 10.56
C VAL A 14 -3.09 -7.91 11.50
N TRP A 15 -1.85 -7.81 11.99
CA TRP A 15 -1.29 -8.78 12.92
C TRP A 15 -2.01 -8.76 14.28
N ALA A 16 -2.29 -7.57 14.83
CA ALA A 16 -3.05 -7.42 16.06
C ALA A 16 -4.46 -8.01 15.94
N ALA A 17 -5.18 -7.66 14.86
CA ALA A 17 -6.51 -8.20 14.57
C ALA A 17 -6.51 -9.73 14.42
N THR A 18 -5.48 -10.28 13.75
CA THR A 18 -5.32 -11.73 13.56
C THR A 18 -5.06 -12.44 14.88
N LYS A 19 -4.19 -11.88 15.74
CA LYS A 19 -3.86 -12.45 17.05
C LYS A 19 -5.07 -12.49 17.97
N GLU A 20 -5.87 -11.42 17.99
CA GLU A 20 -7.10 -11.36 18.79
C GLU A 20 -8.22 -12.26 18.22
N GLY A 21 -8.33 -12.34 16.89
CA GLY A 21 -9.18 -13.33 16.23
C GLY A 21 -8.80 -14.75 16.63
N MET A 22 -7.51 -15.09 16.65
CA MET A 22 -7.03 -16.42 17.06
C MET A 22 -7.32 -16.70 18.53
N ALA A 23 -7.11 -15.74 19.42
CA ALA A 23 -7.38 -15.90 20.85
C ALA A 23 -8.88 -16.12 21.11
N SER A 24 -9.75 -15.29 20.51
CA SER A 24 -11.20 -15.42 20.64
C SER A 24 -11.74 -16.71 20.00
N GLY A 25 -11.29 -17.06 18.80
CA GLY A 25 -11.64 -18.32 18.13
C GLY A 25 -11.21 -19.54 18.92
N GLY A 26 -9.99 -19.55 19.46
CA GLY A 26 -9.47 -20.62 20.31
C GLY A 26 -10.28 -20.81 21.59
N LEU A 27 -10.67 -19.71 22.25
CA LEU A 27 -11.51 -19.75 23.46
C LEU A 27 -12.91 -20.31 23.18
N VAL A 28 -13.50 -19.99 22.02
CA VAL A 28 -14.83 -20.47 21.61
C VAL A 28 -14.81 -21.93 21.12
N MET A 29 -13.65 -22.43 20.69
CA MET A 29 -13.49 -23.82 20.24
C MET A 29 -13.73 -24.83 21.36
N ILE A 30 -13.26 -24.53 22.58
CA ILE A 30 -13.39 -25.42 23.74
C ILE A 30 -14.87 -25.70 24.09
N PRO A 31 -15.73 -24.68 24.35
CA PRO A 31 -17.14 -24.92 24.65
C PRO A 31 -17.90 -25.50 23.46
N SER A 32 -17.56 -25.11 22.23
CA SER A 32 -18.19 -25.66 21.02
C SER A 32 -17.92 -27.16 20.86
N ALA A 33 -16.67 -27.59 21.03
CA ALA A 33 -16.29 -29.00 21.00
C ALA A 33 -16.97 -29.80 22.13
N LEU A 34 -17.01 -29.24 23.35
CA LEU A 34 -17.69 -29.86 24.49
C LEU A 34 -19.20 -29.97 24.29
N ALA A 35 -19.83 -28.97 23.69
CA ALA A 35 -21.26 -28.99 23.36
C ALA A 35 -21.58 -30.09 22.34
N VAL A 36 -20.77 -30.25 21.29
CA VAL A 36 -20.97 -31.31 20.30
C VAL A 36 -20.69 -32.70 20.91
N TYR A 37 -19.63 -32.81 21.72
CA TYR A 37 -19.31 -34.07 22.41
C TYR A 37 -20.41 -34.50 23.39
N SER A 38 -20.92 -33.56 24.20
CA SER A 38 -22.03 -33.84 25.12
C SER A 38 -23.32 -34.18 24.36
N ALA A 39 -23.64 -33.47 23.27
CA ALA A 39 -24.78 -33.79 22.42
C ALA A 39 -24.68 -35.19 21.79
N MET A 40 -23.46 -35.62 21.41
CA MET A 40 -23.21 -36.99 20.94
C MET A 40 -23.40 -38.05 22.03
N LYS A 41 -23.02 -37.77 23.28
CA LYS A 41 -23.08 -38.71 24.39
C LYS A 41 -24.49 -38.84 24.98
N PHE A 42 -25.22 -37.73 25.10
CA PHE A 42 -26.50 -37.70 25.82
C PHE A 42 -27.74 -37.81 24.91
N SER A 43 -27.63 -37.54 23.60
CA SER A 43 -28.78 -37.57 22.69
C SER A 43 -28.60 -38.56 21.53
N PRO A 44 -29.16 -39.78 21.63
CA PRO A 44 -29.14 -40.74 20.51
C PRO A 44 -29.96 -40.25 19.30
N ARG A 45 -30.91 -39.33 19.51
CA ARG A 45 -31.63 -38.65 18.42
C ARG A 45 -30.71 -37.71 17.64
N PHE A 46 -29.84 -36.98 18.32
CA PHE A 46 -28.85 -36.10 17.69
C PHE A 46 -27.84 -36.88 16.86
N VAL A 47 -27.38 -38.03 17.35
CA VAL A 47 -26.47 -38.90 16.60
C VAL A 47 -27.15 -39.51 15.36
N LYS A 48 -28.44 -39.83 15.45
CA LYS A 48 -29.21 -40.33 14.30
C LYS A 48 -29.57 -39.24 13.27
N SER A 49 -29.77 -38.00 13.68
CA SER A 49 -30.15 -36.90 12.77
C SER A 49 -28.96 -36.16 12.17
N THR A 50 -27.78 -36.20 12.79
CA THR A 50 -26.59 -35.45 12.34
C THR A 50 -25.53 -36.37 11.75
N ASN A 51 -25.14 -36.08 10.50
CA ASN A 51 -23.98 -36.72 9.86
C ASN A 51 -22.66 -36.18 10.43
N TRP A 52 -21.58 -36.96 10.29
CA TRP A 52 -20.22 -36.59 10.73
C TRP A 52 -19.83 -35.15 10.35
N GLN A 53 -20.19 -34.71 9.13
CA GLN A 53 -19.93 -33.36 8.64
C GLN A 53 -20.69 -32.27 9.38
N SER A 54 -21.97 -32.49 9.71
CA SER A 54 -22.77 -31.51 10.46
C SER A 54 -22.19 -31.32 11.86
N ARG A 55 -21.62 -32.38 12.44
CA ARG A 55 -20.92 -32.32 13.73
C ARG A 55 -19.62 -31.53 13.62
N THR A 56 -18.82 -31.76 12.58
CA THR A 56 -17.59 -30.97 12.37
C THR A 56 -17.91 -29.49 12.13
N ALA A 57 -18.96 -29.19 11.37
CA ALA A 57 -19.40 -27.82 11.11
C ALA A 57 -19.85 -27.10 12.40
N MET A 58 -20.59 -27.79 13.29
CA MET A 58 -20.98 -27.23 14.59
C MET A 58 -19.78 -26.94 15.51
N VAL A 59 -18.68 -27.68 15.36
CA VAL A 59 -17.44 -27.42 16.10
C VAL A 59 -16.65 -26.26 15.50
N ILE A 60 -16.64 -26.10 14.18
CA ILE A 60 -15.76 -25.15 13.48
C ILE A 60 -16.42 -23.78 13.27
N MET A 61 -17.74 -23.73 13.01
CA MET A 61 -18.45 -22.49 12.68
C MET A 61 -18.43 -21.45 13.81
N PRO A 62 -18.73 -21.79 15.08
CA PRO A 62 -18.72 -20.78 16.15
C PRO A 62 -17.33 -20.17 16.40
N PRO A 63 -16.23 -20.95 16.45
CA PRO A 63 -14.88 -20.40 16.52
C PRO A 63 -14.52 -19.51 15.34
N PHE A 64 -14.91 -19.91 14.13
CA PHE A 64 -14.66 -19.12 12.93
C PHE A 64 -15.41 -17.79 12.95
N PHE A 65 -16.67 -17.81 13.37
CA PHE A 65 -17.46 -16.58 13.53
C PHE A 65 -16.85 -15.65 14.58
N ALA A 66 -16.45 -16.18 15.74
CA ALA A 66 -15.80 -15.39 16.79
C ALA A 66 -14.48 -14.77 16.32
N PHE A 67 -13.67 -15.54 15.58
CA PHE A 67 -12.44 -15.05 14.95
C PHE A 67 -12.73 -13.85 14.04
N VAL A 68 -13.69 -13.99 13.12
CA VAL A 68 -14.00 -12.94 12.14
C VAL A 68 -14.56 -11.69 12.83
N ALA A 69 -15.50 -11.86 13.77
CA ALA A 69 -16.10 -10.74 14.48
C ALA A 69 -15.07 -9.94 15.31
N ALA A 70 -14.15 -10.63 15.99
CA ALA A 70 -13.09 -9.99 16.75
C ALA A 70 -12.06 -9.30 15.84
N ALA A 71 -11.68 -9.94 14.73
CA ALA A 71 -10.78 -9.35 13.75
C ALA A 71 -11.38 -8.08 13.12
N GLU A 72 -12.66 -8.11 12.76
CA GLU A 72 -13.37 -6.97 12.16
C GLU A 72 -13.49 -5.79 13.13
N HIS A 73 -13.85 -6.05 14.39
CA HIS A 73 -13.97 -5.01 15.42
C HIS A 73 -12.66 -4.23 15.61
N ASN A 74 -11.52 -4.92 15.67
CA ASN A 74 -10.23 -4.28 15.82
C ASN A 74 -9.75 -3.56 14.56
N LEU A 75 -10.02 -4.14 13.38
CA LEU A 75 -9.67 -3.52 12.11
C LEU A 75 -10.40 -2.18 11.95
N VAL A 76 -11.70 -2.15 12.21
CA VAL A 76 -12.53 -0.94 12.12
C VAL A 76 -12.05 0.14 13.09
N HIS A 77 -11.77 -0.24 14.35
CA HIS A 77 -11.28 0.72 15.34
C HIS A 77 -9.92 1.32 14.95
N SER A 78 -9.02 0.48 14.43
CA SER A 78 -7.69 0.93 13.98
C SER A 78 -7.77 1.81 12.74
N MET A 79 -8.67 1.52 11.80
CA MET A 79 -8.88 2.37 10.63
C MET A 79 -9.38 3.76 11.03
N GLN A 80 -10.28 3.85 12.03
CA GLN A 80 -10.79 5.13 12.52
C GLN A 80 -9.70 5.96 13.22
N SER A 81 -8.82 5.32 14.00
CA SER A 81 -7.70 6.02 14.64
C SER A 81 -6.66 6.50 13.62
N MET A 82 -6.38 5.70 12.58
CA MET A 82 -5.52 6.11 11.46
C MET A 82 -6.10 7.26 10.65
N ALA A 83 -7.41 7.22 10.35
CA ALA A 83 -8.08 8.29 9.61
C ALA A 83 -8.01 9.62 10.36
N SER A 84 -8.29 9.62 11.67
CA SER A 84 -8.19 10.83 12.49
C SER A 84 -6.76 11.35 12.62
N THR A 85 -5.76 10.46 12.70
CA THR A 85 -4.34 10.85 12.71
C THR A 85 -3.90 11.43 11.37
N ALA A 86 -4.37 10.88 10.24
CA ALA A 86 -4.10 11.38 8.90
C ALA A 86 -4.73 12.75 8.65
N GLU A 87 -5.95 12.99 9.15
CA GLU A 87 -6.55 14.32 9.11
C GLU A 87 -5.77 15.34 9.93
N HIS A 88 -5.29 14.94 11.11
CA HIS A 88 -4.49 15.80 11.97
C HIS A 88 -3.13 16.14 11.34
N SER A 89 -2.46 15.18 10.71
CA SER A 89 -1.20 15.43 10.01
C SER A 89 -1.38 16.35 8.81
N LYS A 90 -2.48 16.20 8.05
CA LYS A 90 -2.83 17.11 6.96
C LYS A 90 -3.04 18.55 7.45
N LYS A 91 -3.82 18.73 8.52
CA LYS A 91 -4.05 20.06 9.14
C LYS A 91 -2.74 20.68 9.64
N MET A 92 -1.85 19.89 10.25
CA MET A 92 -0.54 20.38 10.70
C MET A 92 0.38 20.77 9.53
N ALA A 93 0.36 20.01 8.43
CA ALA A 93 1.12 20.35 7.23
C ALA A 93 0.60 21.64 6.57
N GLU A 94 -0.71 21.84 6.53
CA GLU A 94 -1.34 23.08 6.05
C GLU A 94 -0.97 24.27 6.95
N TRP A 95 -1.02 24.10 8.27
CA TRP A 95 -0.61 25.11 9.24
C TRP A 95 0.87 25.48 9.11
N SER A 96 1.76 24.48 8.95
CA SER A 96 3.20 24.71 8.74
C SER A 96 3.47 25.51 7.46
N ARG A 97 2.77 25.21 6.36
CA ARG A 97 2.90 25.97 5.10
C ARG A 97 2.43 27.42 5.26
N GLN A 98 1.29 27.64 5.93
CA GLN A 98 0.81 29.00 6.19
C GLN A 98 1.80 29.78 7.05
N HIS A 99 2.33 29.14 8.09
CA HIS A 99 3.29 29.77 8.98
C HIS A 99 4.60 30.14 8.26
N GLU A 100 5.11 29.28 7.37
CA GLU A 100 6.27 29.60 6.53
C GLU A 100 6.02 30.78 5.59
N LEU A 101 4.83 30.86 4.98
CA LEU A 101 4.47 31.98 4.10
C LEU A 101 4.38 33.30 4.88
N ASP A 102 3.79 33.28 6.08
CA ASP A 102 3.70 34.45 6.95
C ASP A 102 5.09 34.90 7.44
N GLU A 103 5.97 33.96 7.78
CA GLU A 103 7.36 34.29 8.09
C GLU A 103 8.10 34.87 6.88
N HIS A 104 7.90 34.31 5.69
CA HIS A 104 8.48 34.84 4.47
C HIS A 104 8.00 36.25 4.16
N GLN A 105 6.71 36.55 4.34
CA GLN A 105 6.17 37.90 4.18
C GLN A 105 6.76 38.86 5.21
N LYS A 106 6.87 38.46 6.48
CA LYS A 106 7.49 39.30 7.52
C LYS A 106 8.98 39.56 7.24
N LYS A 107 9.72 38.56 6.74
CA LYS A 107 11.12 38.72 6.32
C LYS A 107 11.22 39.65 5.11
N LEU A 108 10.34 39.50 4.12
CA LEU A 108 10.28 40.40 2.97
C LEU A 108 10.02 41.84 3.45
N GLN A 109 9.00 42.09 4.27
CA GLN A 109 8.73 43.42 4.83
C GLN A 109 9.94 44.01 5.56
N ARG A 110 10.63 43.23 6.40
CA ARG A 110 11.86 43.69 7.07
C ARG A 110 12.98 44.03 6.08
N MET A 111 13.13 43.23 5.03
CA MET A 111 14.10 43.51 3.95
C MET A 111 13.70 44.73 3.12
N THR A 112 12.41 44.95 2.84
CA THR A 112 11.93 46.14 2.11
C THR A 112 12.21 47.41 2.91
N THR A 113 11.96 47.41 4.23
CA THR A 113 12.21 48.58 5.08
C THR A 113 13.71 48.86 5.28
N GLN A 114 14.57 47.82 5.29
CA GLN A 114 16.02 48.01 5.34
C GLN A 114 16.64 48.37 3.98
N LYS A 115 16.12 47.86 2.85
CA LYS A 115 16.64 48.18 1.51
C LYS A 115 16.25 49.57 1.00
N ILE A 116 15.22 50.21 1.55
CA ILE A 116 14.88 51.61 1.20
C ILE A 116 15.91 52.61 1.77
N LEU A 117 16.82 52.20 2.67
CA LEU A 117 17.84 53.07 3.28
C LEU A 117 19.30 52.65 3.04
N GLY A 118 19.57 51.71 2.12
CA GLY A 118 20.94 51.23 1.87
C GLY A 118 21.17 50.78 0.43
N LEU A 119 22.00 51.56 -0.26
CA LEU A 119 22.49 51.51 -1.66
C LEU A 119 23.24 50.20 -2.05
N PRO A 120 23.83 50.10 -3.26
CA PRO A 120 23.49 49.21 -4.39
C PRO A 120 24.21 47.83 -4.44
N GLY A 121 23.72 46.96 -5.34
CA GLY A 121 24.52 46.00 -6.11
C GLY A 121 24.95 44.69 -5.44
N ILE A 122 24.30 43.57 -5.80
CA ILE A 122 24.89 42.22 -5.72
C ILE A 122 24.34 41.36 -6.88
N MET A 123 25.03 41.37 -8.02
CA MET A 123 25.11 40.24 -8.95
C MET A 123 26.46 39.60 -8.71
N ALA A 124 26.50 38.40 -8.11
CA ALA A 124 27.62 37.45 -8.22
C ALA A 124 27.34 36.23 -7.35
N GLU A 125 26.72 35.19 -7.91
CA GLU A 125 27.00 33.82 -7.45
C GLU A 125 26.61 32.81 -8.53
N LYS A 126 27.53 32.59 -9.47
CA LYS A 126 27.41 31.55 -10.48
C LYS A 126 28.81 31.05 -10.80
N ASP A 127 29.48 30.38 -9.86
CA ASP A 127 30.73 29.65 -10.13
C ASP A 127 31.13 28.70 -8.97
N ILE A 128 30.21 27.87 -8.45
CA ILE A 128 30.56 26.72 -7.60
C ILE A 128 29.51 25.60 -7.79
N SER A 129 29.57 24.82 -8.88
CA SER A 129 28.63 23.68 -9.00
C SER A 129 29.11 22.48 -9.82
N THR A 130 30.15 22.57 -10.64
CA THR A 130 30.48 21.45 -11.55
C THR A 130 31.16 20.25 -10.89
N ARG A 131 31.74 20.38 -9.69
CA ARG A 131 32.44 19.27 -9.01
C ARG A 131 31.62 18.60 -7.89
N SER A 132 30.60 19.28 -7.36
CA SER A 132 29.71 18.74 -6.32
C SER A 132 28.51 17.99 -6.91
N ASP A 133 28.15 18.24 -8.17
CA ASP A 133 26.96 17.66 -8.81
C ASP A 133 27.12 16.15 -9.07
N ALA A 134 28.32 15.67 -9.38
CA ALA A 134 28.56 14.24 -9.63
C ALA A 134 28.38 13.39 -8.36
N ASP A 135 28.89 13.88 -7.22
CA ASP A 135 28.74 13.19 -5.93
C ASP A 135 27.31 13.29 -5.39
N TYR A 136 26.61 14.39 -5.69
CA TYR A 136 25.19 14.53 -5.40
C TYR A 136 24.32 13.59 -6.25
N GLU A 137 24.59 13.49 -7.55
CA GLU A 137 23.90 12.55 -8.44
C GLU A 137 24.12 11.10 -7.99
N ASN A 138 25.35 10.74 -7.59
CA ASN A 138 25.65 9.41 -7.04
C ASN A 138 24.88 9.12 -5.74
N GLN A 139 24.77 10.10 -4.83
CA GLN A 139 23.98 9.95 -3.60
C GLN A 139 22.47 9.86 -3.88
N ILE A 140 21.98 10.59 -4.89
CA ILE A 140 20.58 10.55 -5.31
C ILE A 140 20.26 9.18 -5.92
N VAL A 141 21.13 8.64 -6.78
CA VAL A 141 21.00 7.29 -7.34
C VAL A 141 21.03 6.22 -6.25
N ALA A 142 21.92 6.36 -5.26
CA ALA A 142 21.97 5.47 -4.11
C ALA A 142 20.66 5.50 -3.31
N LYS A 143 20.10 6.69 -3.03
CA LYS A 143 18.80 6.86 -2.37
C LYS A 143 17.63 6.33 -3.18
N PHE A 144 17.69 6.41 -4.52
CA PHE A 144 16.69 5.80 -5.39
C PHE A 144 16.77 4.28 -5.35
N ARG A 145 17.98 3.71 -5.41
CA ARG A 145 18.17 2.26 -5.25
C ARG A 145 17.64 1.80 -3.90
N GLU A 146 17.94 2.54 -2.84
CA GLU A 146 17.44 2.29 -1.50
C GLU A 146 15.91 2.38 -1.44
N SER A 147 15.30 3.41 -2.04
CA SER A 147 13.84 3.57 -2.09
C SER A 147 13.14 2.46 -2.89
N VAL A 148 13.77 1.94 -3.96
CA VAL A 148 13.23 0.82 -4.74
C VAL A 148 13.33 -0.48 -3.96
N VAL A 149 14.43 -0.71 -3.24
CA VAL A 149 14.59 -1.87 -2.35
C VAL A 149 13.62 -1.79 -1.17
N ASN A 150 13.44 -0.60 -0.57
CA ASN A 150 12.50 -0.37 0.53
C ASN A 150 11.02 -0.41 0.11
N SER A 151 10.71 -0.37 -1.19
CA SER A 151 9.34 -0.49 -1.70
C SER A 151 8.76 -1.91 -1.61
N GLY A 152 9.47 -2.83 -0.95
CA GLY A 152 9.02 -4.21 -0.77
C GLY A 152 9.34 -5.09 -1.96
N VAL A 153 10.50 -4.91 -2.58
CA VAL A 153 10.97 -5.73 -3.71
C VAL A 153 12.22 -6.48 -3.27
N ARG A 154 12.18 -7.82 -3.34
CA ARG A 154 13.34 -8.64 -2.98
C ARG A 154 14.20 -8.85 -4.22
N VAL A 155 15.39 -8.23 -4.21
CA VAL A 155 16.36 -8.32 -5.31
C VAL A 155 17.11 -9.64 -5.18
N VAL A 156 16.96 -10.51 -6.17
CA VAL A 156 17.70 -11.78 -6.24
C VAL A 156 18.90 -11.55 -7.16
N PRO A 157 20.14 -11.85 -6.72
CA PRO A 157 21.33 -11.66 -7.56
C PRO A 157 21.32 -12.63 -8.75
N GLY A 158 21.46 -12.10 -9.97
CA GLY A 158 21.56 -12.87 -11.22
C GLY A 158 20.61 -12.43 -12.34
N ASP A 159 21.00 -12.73 -13.59
CA ASP A 159 20.30 -12.36 -14.84
C ASP A 159 19.03 -13.17 -15.14
N SER A 160 18.73 -14.20 -14.35
CA SER A 160 17.56 -15.05 -14.59
C SER A 160 16.86 -15.48 -13.30
N LEU A 161 15.57 -15.12 -13.23
CA LEU A 161 14.69 -15.52 -12.14
C LEU A 161 14.49 -17.04 -12.19
N GLY A 162 14.92 -17.77 -11.15
CA GLY A 162 14.68 -19.21 -11.02
C GLY A 162 13.18 -19.57 -11.18
N PHE A 163 12.90 -20.76 -11.71
CA PHE A 163 11.53 -21.20 -12.05
C PHE A 163 10.52 -21.00 -10.89
N HIS A 164 10.93 -21.27 -9.66
CA HIS A 164 10.11 -21.08 -8.46
C HIS A 164 9.69 -19.62 -8.22
N HIS A 165 10.54 -18.64 -8.55
CA HIS A 165 10.22 -17.21 -8.43
C HIS A 165 9.28 -16.76 -9.54
N LYS A 166 9.42 -17.29 -10.77
CA LYS A 166 8.48 -17.02 -11.87
C LYS A 166 7.09 -17.56 -11.56
N VAL A 167 7.02 -18.76 -10.98
CA VAL A 167 5.75 -19.35 -10.54
C VAL A 167 5.14 -18.51 -9.41
N ALA A 168 5.93 -18.06 -8.44
CA ALA A 168 5.44 -17.19 -7.36
C ALA A 168 4.89 -15.84 -7.88
N ASN A 169 5.59 -15.20 -8.82
CA ASN A 169 5.14 -13.96 -9.47
C ASN A 169 3.88 -14.18 -10.32
N PHE A 170 3.81 -15.28 -11.09
CA PHE A 170 2.63 -15.65 -11.87
C PHE A 170 1.41 -15.92 -10.97
N TRP A 171 1.65 -16.51 -9.81
CA TRP A 171 0.64 -16.74 -8.78
C TRP A 171 0.12 -15.42 -8.19
N GLN A 172 1.00 -14.46 -7.93
CA GLN A 172 0.61 -13.13 -7.44
C GLN A 172 -0.23 -12.36 -8.47
N GLU A 173 0.12 -12.43 -9.76
CA GLU A 173 -0.56 -11.66 -10.81
C GLU A 173 -1.92 -12.23 -11.20
N ASN A 174 -2.13 -13.55 -11.09
CA ASN A 174 -3.36 -14.20 -11.53
C ASN A 174 -3.88 -15.28 -10.55
N PRO A 175 -4.21 -14.92 -9.30
CA PRO A 175 -4.63 -15.88 -8.29
C PRO A 175 -5.89 -16.66 -8.70
N PHE A 176 -6.84 -16.00 -9.38
CA PHE A 176 -8.07 -16.63 -9.86
C PHE A 176 -7.83 -17.65 -10.98
N LYS A 177 -6.85 -17.43 -11.86
CA LYS A 177 -6.56 -18.36 -12.95
C LYS A 177 -5.90 -19.63 -12.42
N ILE A 178 -4.99 -19.49 -11.46
CA ILE A 178 -4.38 -20.65 -10.79
C ILE A 178 -5.42 -21.39 -9.97
N LEU A 179 -6.31 -20.67 -9.28
CA LEU A 179 -7.41 -21.29 -8.54
C LEU A 179 -8.34 -22.07 -9.48
N ALA A 180 -8.69 -21.52 -10.64
CA ALA A 180 -9.48 -22.25 -11.63
C ALA A 180 -8.72 -23.48 -12.16
N ALA A 181 -7.43 -23.32 -12.48
CA ALA A 181 -6.60 -24.37 -13.06
C ALA A 181 -6.36 -25.56 -12.12
N ILE A 182 -6.21 -25.33 -10.82
CA ILE A 182 -5.97 -26.39 -9.82
C ILE A 182 -7.29 -26.85 -9.19
N GLY A 183 -8.20 -25.93 -8.92
CA GLY A 183 -9.44 -26.18 -8.18
C GLY A 183 -10.45 -26.98 -8.99
N VAL A 184 -10.61 -26.69 -10.28
CA VAL A 184 -11.55 -27.43 -11.13
C VAL A 184 -11.14 -28.90 -11.27
N PRO A 185 -9.87 -29.26 -11.57
CA PRO A 185 -9.43 -30.65 -11.56
C PRO A 185 -9.50 -31.31 -10.18
N ALA A 186 -9.17 -30.60 -9.10
CA ALA A 186 -9.23 -31.17 -7.75
C ALA A 186 -10.66 -31.55 -7.34
N VAL A 187 -11.64 -30.67 -7.63
CA VAL A 187 -13.06 -30.95 -7.37
C VAL A 187 -13.57 -32.09 -8.27
N LEU A 188 -13.18 -32.11 -9.55
CA LEU A 188 -13.49 -33.21 -10.47
C LEU A 188 -12.90 -34.55 -10.01
N TYR A 189 -11.66 -34.54 -9.51
CA TYR A 189 -10.99 -35.74 -9.01
C TYR A 189 -11.67 -36.30 -7.76
N ILE A 190 -12.04 -35.44 -6.82
CA ILE A 190 -12.80 -35.81 -5.61
C ILE A 190 -14.18 -36.36 -5.99
N PHE A 191 -14.81 -35.80 -7.02
CA PHE A 191 -16.10 -36.27 -7.52
C PHE A 191 -15.99 -37.67 -8.13
N LYS A 192 -15.02 -37.87 -9.04
CA LYS A 192 -14.79 -39.13 -9.75
C LYS A 192 -14.32 -40.28 -8.82
N GLY A 193 -13.53 -39.98 -7.79
CA GLY A 193 -13.07 -40.97 -6.81
C GLY A 193 -14.19 -41.59 -5.95
N ARG A 194 -15.40 -41.03 -5.96
CA ARG A 194 -16.54 -41.46 -5.13
C ARG A 194 -17.54 -42.39 -5.81
N ASP A 195 -17.38 -42.63 -7.12
CA ASP A 195 -18.26 -43.50 -7.91
C ASP A 195 -18.08 -44.99 -7.57
N GLY A 196 -16.98 -45.38 -6.93
CA GLY A 196 -16.67 -46.79 -6.61
C GLY A 196 -17.42 -47.43 -5.43
N GLN A 197 -18.17 -46.68 -4.61
CA GLN A 197 -18.84 -47.25 -3.42
C GLN A 197 -20.37 -47.42 -3.60
N GLN A 198 -20.81 -48.41 -4.37
CA GLN A 198 -22.21 -48.55 -4.82
C GLN A 198 -23.25 -49.00 -3.78
N HIS A 199 -22.90 -49.25 -2.50
CA HIS A 199 -23.86 -49.77 -1.52
C HIS A 199 -24.65 -48.69 -0.74
N LEU A 200 -24.13 -47.48 -0.50
CA LEU A 200 -24.82 -46.51 0.38
C LEU A 200 -25.60 -45.42 -0.38
N GLN A 201 -26.91 -45.42 -0.12
CA GLN A 201 -27.99 -44.48 -0.47
C GLN A 201 -27.51 -43.18 -1.16
N THR A 202 -27.83 -43.07 -2.47
CA THR A 202 -27.42 -42.01 -3.40
C THR A 202 -27.71 -40.59 -2.91
N GLN A 203 -28.76 -40.41 -2.09
CA GLN A 203 -29.09 -39.13 -1.44
C GLN A 203 -28.06 -38.68 -0.40
N MET A 204 -27.52 -39.61 0.41
CA MET A 204 -26.54 -39.28 1.45
C MET A 204 -25.17 -38.95 0.84
N LYS A 205 -24.83 -39.56 -0.30
CA LYS A 205 -23.63 -39.22 -1.08
C LYS A 205 -23.67 -37.78 -1.59
N ILE A 206 -24.75 -37.37 -2.25
CA ILE A 206 -24.88 -36.02 -2.85
C ILE A 206 -24.74 -34.92 -1.79
N MET A 207 -25.26 -35.15 -0.58
CA MET A 207 -25.09 -34.21 0.53
C MET A 207 -23.62 -34.12 0.98
N HIS A 208 -22.93 -35.25 1.11
CA HIS A 208 -21.54 -35.30 1.54
C HIS A 208 -20.56 -34.70 0.51
N THR A 209 -20.81 -34.86 -0.79
CA THR A 209 -19.96 -34.30 -1.85
C THR A 209 -20.08 -32.78 -1.92
N ARG A 210 -21.26 -32.20 -1.64
CA ARG A 210 -21.44 -30.74 -1.61
C ARG A 210 -20.65 -30.10 -0.48
N VAL A 211 -20.74 -30.64 0.75
CA VAL A 211 -20.00 -30.10 1.90
C VAL A 211 -18.49 -30.30 1.76
N ILE A 212 -18.04 -31.44 1.22
CA ILE A 212 -16.60 -31.63 0.94
C ILE A 212 -16.13 -30.71 -0.18
N GLY A 213 -16.96 -30.44 -1.19
CA GLY A 213 -16.69 -29.43 -2.20
C GLY A 213 -16.54 -28.03 -1.57
N GLN A 214 -17.47 -27.64 -0.70
CA GLN A 214 -17.40 -26.36 0.03
C GLN A 214 -16.14 -26.27 0.90
N PHE A 215 -15.82 -27.33 1.65
CA PHE A 215 -14.62 -27.37 2.47
C PHE A 215 -13.35 -27.31 1.63
N ALA A 216 -13.28 -28.03 0.50
CA ALA A 216 -12.14 -27.98 -0.41
C ALA A 216 -11.96 -26.57 -0.99
N VAL A 217 -13.05 -25.92 -1.41
CA VAL A 217 -13.00 -24.54 -1.93
C VAL A 217 -12.57 -23.56 -0.84
N ILE A 218 -13.11 -23.66 0.38
CA ILE A 218 -12.73 -22.78 1.50
C ILE A 218 -11.26 -22.99 1.87
N SER A 219 -10.82 -24.24 2.04
CA SER A 219 -9.42 -24.54 2.35
C SER A 219 -8.47 -24.01 1.28
N MET A 220 -8.87 -24.12 0.01
CA MET A 220 -8.09 -23.62 -1.11
C MET A 220 -8.05 -22.08 -1.16
N LEU A 221 -9.18 -21.41 -0.89
CA LEU A 221 -9.25 -19.95 -0.80
C LEU A 221 -8.42 -19.42 0.38
N LEU A 222 -8.49 -20.08 1.54
CA LEU A 222 -7.68 -19.73 2.71
C LEU A 222 -6.19 -19.90 2.42
N SER A 223 -5.76 -21.03 1.83
CA SER A 223 -4.37 -21.21 1.43
C SER A 223 -3.89 -20.14 0.45
N LEU A 224 -4.74 -19.71 -0.49
CA LEU A 224 -4.41 -18.64 -1.42
C LEU A 224 -4.30 -17.29 -0.74
N MET A 225 -5.20 -16.96 0.18
CA MET A 225 -5.13 -15.73 0.95
C MET A 225 -3.88 -15.70 1.83
N SER A 226 -3.56 -16.79 2.53
CA SER A 226 -2.33 -16.90 3.32
C SER A 226 -1.07 -16.81 2.45
N PHE A 227 -1.07 -17.43 1.27
CA PHE A 227 0.04 -17.34 0.33
C PHE A 227 0.18 -15.93 -0.25
N LYS A 228 -0.94 -15.28 -0.56
CA LYS A 228 -0.95 -13.90 -1.03
C LYS A 228 -0.43 -12.94 0.04
N GLU A 229 -0.87 -13.06 1.28
CA GLU A 229 -0.37 -12.24 2.39
C GLU A 229 1.13 -12.49 2.64
N TYR A 230 1.58 -13.74 2.56
CA TYR A 230 3.01 -14.08 2.62
C TYR A 230 3.82 -13.40 1.51
N MET A 231 3.32 -13.40 0.27
CA MET A 231 3.96 -12.75 -0.88
C MET A 231 3.88 -11.22 -0.78
N ASP A 232 2.77 -10.67 -0.31
CA ASP A 232 2.59 -9.23 -0.12
C ASP A 232 3.54 -8.70 0.99
N ARG A 233 3.85 -9.51 2.02
CA ARG A 233 4.88 -9.21 3.03
C ARG A 233 6.31 -9.49 2.56
N SER A 234 6.54 -10.54 1.77
CA SER A 234 7.88 -10.94 1.32
C SER A 234 8.37 -10.12 0.12
N GLY A 235 7.45 -9.43 -0.55
CA GLY A 235 7.75 -8.61 -1.72
C GLY A 235 7.81 -9.40 -3.02
N LYS A 236 7.63 -8.69 -4.15
CA LYS A 236 7.78 -9.29 -5.48
C LYS A 236 9.26 -9.60 -5.73
N PHE A 237 9.56 -10.78 -6.24
CA PHE A 237 10.93 -11.13 -6.64
C PHE A 237 11.23 -10.46 -7.98
N ILE A 238 12.17 -9.52 -7.98
CA ILE A 238 12.59 -8.78 -9.18
C ILE A 238 14.08 -9.00 -9.36
N THR A 239 14.49 -9.32 -10.58
CA THR A 239 15.90 -9.51 -10.96
C THR A 239 16.66 -8.19 -10.92
N GLU A 240 17.97 -8.21 -10.68
CA GLU A 240 18.81 -7.00 -10.67
C GLU A 240 18.68 -6.18 -11.97
N GLY A 241 18.59 -6.84 -13.14
CA GLY A 241 18.37 -6.16 -14.42
C GLY A 241 17.01 -5.44 -14.55
N GLU A 242 15.95 -5.92 -13.90
CA GLU A 242 14.66 -5.21 -13.86
C GLU A 242 14.68 -4.04 -12.88
N VAL A 243 15.45 -4.14 -11.79
CA VAL A 243 15.69 -3.03 -10.86
C VAL A 243 16.47 -1.92 -11.57
N GLU A 244 17.52 -2.26 -12.31
CA GLU A 244 18.29 -1.29 -13.11
C GLU A 244 17.43 -0.64 -14.21
N ALA A 245 16.60 -1.42 -14.92
CA ALA A 245 15.68 -0.88 -15.90
C ALA A 245 14.66 0.10 -15.29
N ARG A 246 14.13 -0.19 -14.10
CA ARG A 246 13.23 0.74 -13.37
C ARG A 246 13.95 2.00 -12.89
N VAL A 247 15.17 1.86 -12.39
CA VAL A 247 15.99 3.01 -11.98
C VAL A 247 16.28 3.90 -13.20
N ALA A 248 16.59 3.31 -14.35
CA ALA A 248 16.78 4.06 -15.61
C ALA A 248 15.50 4.80 -16.05
N GLN A 249 14.32 4.17 -15.95
CA GLN A 249 13.04 4.83 -16.25
C GLN A 249 12.74 5.99 -15.29
N MET A 250 13.03 5.83 -14.00
CA MET A 250 12.87 6.92 -13.03
C MET A 250 13.86 8.06 -13.24
N GLN A 251 15.08 7.77 -13.68
CA GLN A 251 16.03 8.81 -14.07
C GLN A 251 15.52 9.59 -15.29
N GLN A 252 14.96 8.91 -16.29
CA GLN A 252 14.36 9.57 -17.45
C GLN A 252 13.18 10.48 -17.06
N SER A 253 12.29 10.01 -16.18
CA SER A 253 11.15 10.84 -15.73
C SER A 253 11.60 12.04 -14.90
N ARG A 254 12.68 11.91 -14.10
CA ARG A 254 13.30 13.03 -13.39
C ARG A 254 13.88 14.06 -14.35
N VAL A 255 14.62 13.64 -15.36
CA VAL A 255 15.18 14.55 -16.38
C VAL A 255 14.06 15.32 -17.04
N GLU A 256 12.99 14.64 -17.44
CA GLU A 256 11.81 15.28 -18.04
C GLU A 256 11.16 16.32 -17.09
N LEU A 257 11.00 15.99 -15.80
CA LEU A 257 10.47 16.92 -14.80
C LEU A 257 11.38 18.14 -14.59
N LEU A 258 12.70 17.94 -14.56
CA LEU A 258 13.66 19.03 -14.44
C LEU A 258 13.60 19.96 -15.66
N THR A 259 13.48 19.39 -16.86
CA THR A 259 13.30 20.18 -18.09
C THR A 259 12.00 20.98 -18.05
N ARG A 260 10.89 20.40 -17.56
CA ARG A 260 9.63 21.12 -17.38
C ARG A 260 9.76 22.28 -16.38
N LEU A 261 10.42 22.05 -15.24
CA LEU A 261 10.64 23.09 -14.23
C LEU A 261 11.55 24.21 -14.72
N GLN A 262 12.59 23.90 -15.51
CA GLN A 262 13.45 24.91 -16.13
C GLN A 262 12.65 25.77 -17.10
N ARG A 263 11.83 25.15 -17.94
CA ARG A 263 10.94 25.86 -18.86
C ARG A 263 9.98 26.79 -18.11
N ASP A 264 9.35 26.30 -17.04
CA ASP A 264 8.42 27.10 -16.23
C ASP A 264 9.14 28.27 -15.52
N ARG A 265 10.40 28.10 -15.10
CA ARG A 265 11.23 29.19 -14.56
C ARG A 265 11.51 30.26 -15.62
N GLU A 266 11.93 29.87 -16.82
CA GLU A 266 12.18 30.82 -17.92
C GLU A 266 10.92 31.60 -18.30
N GLU A 267 9.76 30.94 -18.32
CA GLU A 267 8.47 31.60 -18.54
C GLU A 267 8.16 32.60 -17.41
N SER A 268 8.41 32.23 -16.15
CA SER A 268 8.20 33.12 -15.02
C SER A 268 9.12 34.35 -15.04
N GLU A 269 10.38 34.18 -15.47
CA GLU A 269 11.34 35.27 -15.62
C GLU A 269 10.90 36.22 -16.74
N LYS A 270 10.50 35.71 -17.90
CA LYS A 270 9.96 36.53 -18.99
C LYS A 270 8.73 37.33 -18.57
N ILE A 271 7.83 36.72 -17.81
CA ILE A 271 6.66 37.41 -17.25
C ILE A 271 7.10 38.52 -16.28
N SER A 272 8.10 38.26 -15.44
CA SER A 272 8.63 39.28 -14.51
C SER A 272 9.30 40.45 -15.24
N GLU A 273 10.03 40.19 -16.32
CA GLU A 273 10.64 41.23 -17.16
C GLU A 273 9.58 42.06 -17.91
N MET A 274 8.54 41.41 -18.45
CA MET A 274 7.43 42.13 -19.08
C MET A 274 6.72 43.03 -18.07
N ARG A 275 6.48 42.56 -16.84
CA ARG A 275 5.93 43.41 -15.77
C ARG A 275 6.85 44.57 -15.41
N ARG A 276 8.17 44.35 -15.35
CA ARG A 276 9.13 45.41 -15.06
C ARG A 276 9.11 46.49 -16.14
N LYS A 277 9.12 46.09 -17.42
CA LYS A 277 9.04 47.02 -18.56
C LYS A 277 7.72 47.79 -18.61
N ALA A 278 6.59 47.13 -18.32
CA ALA A 278 5.30 47.80 -18.22
C ALA A 278 5.30 48.85 -17.10
N HIS A 279 5.83 48.49 -15.91
CA HIS A 279 5.93 49.42 -14.79
C HIS A 279 6.90 50.59 -15.07
N GLU A 280 8.02 50.36 -15.77
CA GLU A 280 8.94 51.42 -16.19
C GLU A 280 8.28 52.39 -17.19
N ALA A 281 7.45 51.88 -18.11
CA ALA A 281 6.69 52.70 -19.05
C ALA A 281 5.62 53.54 -18.34
N ASP A 282 4.87 52.96 -17.40
CA ASP A 282 3.85 53.66 -16.61
C ASP A 282 4.47 54.80 -15.77
N LEU A 283 5.67 54.57 -15.20
CA LEU A 283 6.41 55.62 -14.47
C LEU A 283 6.87 56.74 -15.40
N ALA A 284 7.37 56.43 -16.59
CA ALA A 284 7.80 57.43 -17.56
C ALA A 284 6.62 58.29 -18.06
N GLU A 285 5.45 57.70 -18.27
CA GLU A 285 4.23 58.44 -18.61
C GLU A 285 3.76 59.35 -17.47
N ALA A 286 3.90 58.91 -16.21
CA ALA A 286 3.57 59.71 -15.04
C ALA A 286 4.49 60.93 -14.90
N ASP A 287 5.80 60.75 -15.13
CA ASP A 287 6.78 61.84 -15.10
C ASP A 287 6.48 62.89 -16.17
N LEU A 288 6.18 62.47 -17.41
CA LEU A 288 5.82 63.38 -18.52
C LEU A 288 4.57 64.24 -18.20
N LYS A 289 3.52 63.62 -17.65
CA LYS A 289 2.31 64.34 -17.22
C LYS A 289 2.58 65.31 -16.05
N SER A 290 3.56 65.02 -15.20
CA SER A 290 3.94 65.93 -14.11
C SER A 290 4.66 67.18 -14.63
N THR A 291 5.45 67.05 -15.70
CA THR A 291 6.18 68.16 -16.32
C THR A 291 5.31 69.05 -17.21
N GLU A 292 4.20 68.56 -17.79
CA GLU A 292 3.27 69.37 -18.59
C GLU A 292 2.36 70.29 -17.75
N ASN A 293 2.18 69.99 -16.45
CA ASN A 293 1.31 70.75 -15.54
C ASN A 293 2.04 71.82 -14.72
N ASN A 294 3.32 72.09 -15.01
CA ASN A 294 4.15 73.13 -14.39
C ASN A 294 4.58 74.15 -15.45
#